data_AF-A0A9E4G542-F1
#
_entry.id   AF-A0A9E4G542-F1
#
_cell.length_a   1.000
_cell.length_b   1.000
_cell.length_c   1.000
_cell.angle_alpha   90.00
_cell.angle_beta   90.00
_cell.angle_gamma   90.00
#
_symmetry.space_group_name_H-M   'P 1'
#
loop_
_entity.id
_entity.type
_entity.pdbx_description
1 polymer ?
#
loop_
_entity_poly.entity_id
_entity_poly.type
_entity_poly.pdbx_seq_one_letter_code
_entity_poly.pdbx_strand_id
1 'polypeptide(L)'
;DPDYSKLGESTKLANLEAFRDYEEGVLTLNLAGDNWVRQGGYSDQEKDTFDVYRGIRDITAAERGKFYFDREGKAVFWNRHHILDKDTADASFDDAMTDMKYTFASLDQTKNEIIVTCHPRSVGAAPTTLWELKDAVIRVAPGERREVYVKYKDEKDKRIGGKDVTVEDVEYFQGSCTVEVEAKANGANLVFKNESERTEAIVEQCVVKGRKIVDEGQMDARSIDQTSITYFGRRTMNINLPSIDDLDQAQYIADFERNRRKTPFGLAQMITLQSHAEDGGARHADQLGLTIGSLIELQETQTDHDGTYIIIGEAHELARGGKHWTTSWYLEPQVETLPWKLGHATRSQLERGTRLAY
;
A
#
# COMPACT_ATOMS: atom_id res chain seq x y z
N ASP A 1 22.34 -31.84 -22.55
CA ASP A 1 21.23 -32.27 -21.69
C ASP A 1 20.01 -31.41 -22.03
N PRO A 2 19.09 -31.88 -22.90
CA PRO A 2 18.09 -31.05 -23.54
C PRO A 2 16.71 -31.34 -22.96
N ASP A 3 16.39 -30.80 -21.78
CA ASP A 3 15.02 -30.96 -21.26
C ASP A 3 14.45 -29.73 -20.55
N TYR A 4 15.15 -28.57 -20.49
CA TYR A 4 14.69 -27.40 -19.71
C TYR A 4 13.62 -26.50 -20.38
N SER A 5 13.03 -26.88 -21.51
CA SER A 5 12.19 -25.97 -22.31
C SER A 5 10.69 -26.26 -22.30
N LYS A 6 10.20 -27.21 -21.47
CA LYS A 6 8.77 -27.53 -21.41
C LYS A 6 8.11 -26.88 -20.20
N LEU A 7 7.28 -25.86 -20.47
CA LEU A 7 6.42 -25.21 -19.48
C LEU A 7 5.50 -26.26 -18.83
N GLY A 8 5.64 -26.47 -17.52
CA GLY A 8 4.83 -27.44 -16.75
C GLY A 8 5.47 -28.82 -16.52
N GLU A 9 6.56 -29.18 -17.22
CA GLU A 9 7.31 -30.43 -16.97
C GLU A 9 8.68 -30.15 -16.32
N SER A 10 9.50 -29.30 -16.94
CA SER A 10 10.86 -28.97 -16.47
C SER A 10 11.04 -27.50 -16.14
N THR A 11 10.24 -26.63 -16.75
CA THR A 11 10.10 -25.24 -16.35
C THR A 11 8.96 -25.15 -15.35
N LYS A 12 9.30 -25.13 -14.05
CA LYS A 12 8.33 -24.78 -13.00
C LYS A 12 8.20 -23.26 -12.97
N LEU A 13 7.00 -22.76 -13.21
CA LEU A 13 6.67 -21.39 -12.86
C LEU A 13 6.87 -21.25 -11.35
N ALA A 14 7.56 -20.20 -10.94
CA ALA A 14 7.86 -19.96 -9.55
C ALA A 14 6.54 -19.86 -8.78
N ASN A 15 6.36 -20.66 -7.71
CA ASN A 15 5.15 -20.59 -6.89
C ASN A 15 5.06 -19.18 -6.31
N LEU A 16 3.97 -18.45 -6.58
CA LEU A 16 3.78 -17.09 -6.08
C LEU A 16 3.82 -17.04 -4.56
N GLU A 17 3.37 -18.08 -3.87
CA GLU A 17 3.43 -18.20 -2.41
C GLU A 17 4.87 -18.24 -1.86
N ALA A 18 5.85 -18.59 -2.70
CA ALA A 18 7.26 -18.59 -2.30
C ALA A 18 7.86 -17.18 -2.23
N PHE A 19 7.18 -16.16 -2.79
CA PHE A 19 7.73 -14.79 -2.89
C PHE A 19 6.83 -13.72 -2.26
N ARG A 20 5.59 -14.05 -1.86
CA ARG A 20 4.68 -13.08 -1.25
C ARG A 20 3.73 -13.66 -0.22
N ASP A 21 3.44 -12.87 0.81
CA ASP A 21 2.46 -13.13 1.87
C ASP A 21 1.58 -11.90 2.05
N TYR A 22 0.41 -11.88 1.43
CA TYR A 22 -0.45 -10.69 1.43
C TYR A 22 -1.76 -11.01 2.12
N GLU A 23 -2.05 -10.25 3.17
CA GLU A 23 -3.38 -10.23 3.75
C GLU A 23 -4.38 -9.51 2.86
N GLU A 24 -5.65 -9.88 2.99
CA GLU A 24 -6.74 -9.12 2.40
C GLU A 24 -6.88 -7.76 3.11
N GLY A 25 -7.05 -6.70 2.32
CA GLY A 25 -7.33 -5.36 2.83
C GLY A 25 -8.71 -5.27 3.47
N VAL A 26 -8.87 -4.38 4.45
CA VAL A 26 -10.18 -4.11 5.06
C VAL A 26 -10.97 -3.12 4.18
N LEU A 27 -10.28 -2.29 3.41
CA LEU A 27 -10.87 -1.34 2.50
C LEU A 27 -11.03 -1.96 1.11
N THR A 28 -12.16 -1.66 0.48
CA THR A 28 -12.32 -1.87 -0.95
C THR A 28 -12.07 -0.55 -1.66
N LEU A 29 -11.00 -0.48 -2.45
CA LEU A 29 -10.71 0.67 -3.30
C LEU A 29 -11.50 0.51 -4.60
N ASN A 30 -12.60 1.24 -4.75
CA ASN A 30 -13.44 1.13 -5.96
C ASN A 30 -12.70 1.64 -7.20
N LEU A 31 -11.83 2.64 -7.02
CA LEU A 31 -11.06 3.28 -8.06
C LEU A 31 -9.64 3.54 -7.54
N ALA A 32 -8.65 2.92 -8.18
CA ALA A 32 -7.24 3.05 -7.82
C ALA A 32 -6.34 3.03 -9.07
N GLY A 33 -5.07 3.44 -8.90
CA GLY A 33 -4.07 3.38 -9.96
C GLY A 33 -4.03 4.58 -10.91
N ASP A 34 -5.05 5.43 -10.89
CA ASP A 34 -5.08 6.69 -11.64
C ASP A 34 -3.98 7.67 -11.16
N ASN A 35 -3.64 7.61 -9.87
CA ASN A 35 -2.64 8.42 -9.20
C ASN A 35 -1.26 7.72 -9.04
N TRP A 36 -1.07 6.49 -9.52
CA TRP A 36 0.18 5.72 -9.38
C TRP A 36 1.20 5.97 -10.48
N VAL A 37 0.99 7.03 -11.26
CA VAL A 37 1.85 7.38 -12.39
C VAL A 37 2.79 8.51 -12.00
N ARG A 38 4.05 8.48 -12.46
CA ARG A 38 4.98 9.60 -12.28
C ARG A 38 4.57 10.78 -13.13
N GLN A 39 4.17 11.88 -12.49
CA GLN A 39 3.99 13.15 -13.17
C GLN A 39 5.35 13.82 -13.35
N GLY A 40 5.82 13.87 -14.58
CA GLY A 40 7.01 14.64 -14.93
C GLY A 40 8.34 13.98 -14.59
N GLY A 41 9.33 14.42 -15.35
CA GLY A 41 10.73 14.02 -15.37
C GLY A 41 11.42 14.94 -16.40
N TYR A 42 12.75 14.89 -16.47
CA TYR A 42 13.50 15.57 -17.54
C TYR A 42 12.97 15.10 -18.92
N SER A 43 13.18 15.89 -19.97
CA SER A 43 12.63 15.63 -21.32
C SER A 43 13.09 14.29 -21.93
N ASP A 44 14.12 13.68 -21.35
CA ASP A 44 14.75 12.41 -21.71
C ASP A 44 14.23 11.19 -20.93
N GLN A 45 13.40 11.38 -19.90
CA GLN A 45 12.77 10.27 -19.18
C GLN A 45 11.37 9.97 -19.71
N GLU A 46 11.02 8.69 -19.72
CA GLU A 46 9.68 8.22 -20.08
C GLU A 46 8.66 8.74 -19.07
N LYS A 47 7.98 9.83 -19.46
CA LYS A 47 6.94 10.47 -18.65
C LYS A 47 5.73 9.55 -18.58
N ASP A 48 5.08 9.56 -17.42
CA ASP A 48 3.82 8.85 -17.19
C ASP A 48 3.92 7.32 -17.15
N THR A 49 5.06 6.77 -16.73
CA THR A 49 5.18 5.35 -16.40
C THR A 49 4.54 5.04 -15.05
N PHE A 50 3.91 3.86 -14.97
CA PHE A 50 3.35 3.31 -13.75
C PHE A 50 4.47 3.05 -12.74
N ASP A 51 4.32 3.56 -11.51
CA ASP A 51 5.30 3.38 -10.44
C ASP A 51 4.75 2.40 -9.40
N VAL A 52 5.27 1.18 -9.44
CA VAL A 52 4.89 0.09 -8.53
C VAL A 52 5.10 0.50 -7.07
N TYR A 53 6.20 1.20 -6.75
CA TYR A 53 6.46 1.65 -5.38
C TYR A 53 5.44 2.67 -4.92
N ARG A 54 4.97 3.53 -5.83
CA ARG A 54 3.89 4.49 -5.54
C ARG A 54 2.59 3.75 -5.25
N GLY A 55 2.25 2.73 -6.04
CA GLY A 55 1.08 1.89 -5.80
C GLY A 55 1.15 1.15 -4.46
N ILE A 56 2.27 0.47 -4.16
CA ILE A 56 2.48 -0.21 -2.88
C ILE A 56 2.34 0.79 -1.72
N ARG A 57 3.00 1.95 -1.81
CA ARG A 57 2.93 2.98 -0.77
C ARG A 57 1.50 3.49 -0.57
N ASP A 58 0.75 3.71 -1.64
CA ASP A 58 -0.60 4.25 -1.58
C ASP A 58 -1.58 3.22 -1.00
N ILE A 59 -1.52 1.96 -1.44
CA ILE A 59 -2.33 0.86 -0.87
C ILE A 59 -1.99 0.68 0.61
N THR A 60 -0.70 0.60 0.95
CA THR A 60 -0.26 0.43 2.34
C THR A 60 -0.69 1.62 3.21
N ALA A 61 -0.63 2.85 2.68
CA ALA A 61 -1.08 4.04 3.39
C ALA A 61 -2.59 4.08 3.55
N ALA A 62 -3.37 3.71 2.51
CA ALA A 62 -4.82 3.64 2.55
C ALA A 62 -5.29 2.63 3.61
N GLU A 63 -4.70 1.44 3.63
CA GLU A 63 -5.00 0.40 4.61
C GLU A 63 -4.49 0.72 6.02
N ARG A 64 -3.64 1.73 6.18
CA ARG A 64 -2.84 1.94 7.41
C ARG A 64 -2.06 0.67 7.80
N GLY A 65 -1.67 -0.09 6.79
CA GLY A 65 -1.00 -1.37 6.90
C GLY A 65 0.53 -1.26 6.94
N LYS A 66 1.19 -2.40 6.76
CA LYS A 66 2.65 -2.50 6.66
C LYS A 66 3.03 -3.32 5.44
N PHE A 67 4.06 -2.87 4.74
CA PHE A 67 4.67 -3.62 3.65
C PHE A 67 6.17 -3.71 3.90
N TYR A 68 6.73 -4.91 3.87
CA TYR A 68 8.14 -5.16 4.12
C TYR A 68 8.60 -6.45 3.43
N PHE A 69 9.90 -6.74 3.51
CA PHE A 69 10.47 -8.02 3.12
C PHE A 69 10.97 -8.75 4.36
N ASP A 70 10.60 -10.01 4.54
CA ASP A 70 11.06 -10.84 5.66
C ASP A 70 12.51 -11.32 5.47
N ARG A 71 13.00 -12.16 6.39
CA ARG A 71 14.38 -12.68 6.38
C ARG A 71 14.65 -13.58 5.17
N GLU A 72 13.60 -14.20 4.64
CA GLU A 72 13.61 -15.06 3.46
C GLU A 72 13.50 -14.26 2.15
N GLY A 73 13.28 -12.94 2.24
CA GLY A 73 13.10 -12.05 1.09
C GLY A 73 11.69 -12.11 0.48
N LYS A 74 10.71 -12.66 1.20
CA LYS A 74 9.30 -12.69 0.81
C LYS A 74 8.68 -11.31 1.04
N ALA A 75 7.92 -10.81 0.06
CA ALA A 75 7.18 -9.58 0.22
C ALA A 75 5.97 -9.82 1.14
N VAL A 76 5.88 -9.14 2.27
CA VAL A 76 4.79 -9.29 3.23
C VAL A 76 3.94 -8.02 3.28
N PHE A 77 2.62 -8.19 3.24
CA PHE A 77 1.65 -7.12 3.46
C PHE A 77 0.71 -7.48 4.61
N TRP A 78 0.64 -6.59 5.59
CA TRP A 78 -0.32 -6.66 6.68
C TRP A 78 -1.32 -5.53 6.59
N ASN A 79 -2.59 -5.86 6.78
CA ASN A 79 -3.63 -4.84 6.95
C ASN A 79 -3.55 -4.21 8.35
N ARG A 80 -4.34 -3.16 8.59
CA ARG A 80 -4.38 -2.47 9.91
C ARG A 80 -4.81 -3.36 11.08
N HIS A 81 -5.52 -4.46 10.83
CA HIS A 81 -6.05 -5.34 11.88
C HIS A 81 -5.05 -6.42 12.31
N HIS A 82 -4.01 -6.71 11.52
CA HIS A 82 -2.99 -7.72 11.87
C HIS A 82 -2.44 -7.54 13.29
N ILE A 83 -2.05 -6.31 13.64
CA ILE A 83 -1.47 -5.94 14.94
C ILE A 83 -2.50 -6.08 16.09
N LEU A 84 -3.79 -6.00 15.76
CA LEU A 84 -4.89 -6.03 16.72
C LEU A 84 -5.30 -7.46 17.11
N ASP A 85 -4.93 -8.44 16.29
CA ASP A 85 -5.42 -9.82 16.40
C ASP A 85 -4.54 -10.72 17.27
N LYS A 86 -3.28 -10.35 17.49
CA LYS A 86 -2.36 -11.10 18.34
C LYS A 86 -2.52 -10.69 19.80
N ASP A 87 -2.83 -11.60 20.72
CA ASP A 87 -3.09 -11.28 22.13
C ASP A 87 -2.17 -11.99 23.13
N THR A 88 -1.34 -12.91 22.65
CA THR A 88 -0.40 -13.68 23.46
C THR A 88 1.02 -13.27 23.09
N ALA A 89 1.81 -12.84 24.07
CA ALA A 89 3.20 -12.49 23.87
C ALA A 89 4.03 -13.74 23.53
N ASP A 90 4.90 -13.62 22.53
CA ASP A 90 5.84 -14.67 22.15
C ASP A 90 7.05 -14.73 23.10
N ALA A 91 7.37 -13.60 23.75
CA ALA A 91 8.45 -13.49 24.72
C ALA A 91 8.25 -12.28 25.66
N SER A 92 8.86 -12.37 26.85
CA SER A 92 8.89 -11.27 27.82
C SER A 92 10.32 -10.89 28.18
N PHE A 93 10.57 -9.59 28.26
CA PHE A 93 11.86 -8.98 28.57
C PHE A 93 11.71 -8.10 29.80
N ASP A 94 12.35 -8.52 30.90
CA ASP A 94 12.39 -7.80 32.18
C ASP A 94 13.84 -7.41 32.47
N ASP A 95 14.15 -6.12 32.32
CA ASP A 95 15.51 -5.54 32.44
C ASP A 95 16.60 -6.34 31.69
N ALA A 96 16.20 -7.02 30.60
CA ALA A 96 17.03 -8.00 29.90
C ALA A 96 17.75 -7.44 28.67
N MET A 97 17.36 -6.25 28.24
CA MET A 97 17.93 -5.53 27.10
C MET A 97 19.20 -4.80 27.48
N THR A 98 20.13 -4.72 26.53
CA THR A 98 21.39 -3.99 26.71
C THR A 98 21.21 -2.48 26.51
N ASP A 99 20.26 -2.09 25.66
CA ASP A 99 19.90 -0.70 25.42
C ASP A 99 18.41 -0.58 25.06
N MET A 100 17.82 0.58 25.35
CA MET A 100 16.42 0.90 25.05
C MET A 100 16.29 2.37 24.65
N LYS A 101 15.73 2.61 23.45
CA LYS A 101 15.34 3.96 23.03
C LYS A 101 13.92 4.23 23.51
N TYR A 102 13.80 4.96 24.60
CA TYR A 102 12.53 5.34 25.20
C TYR A 102 12.16 6.80 24.93
N THR A 103 10.88 7.09 24.80
CA THR A 103 10.38 8.47 24.73
C THR A 103 9.02 8.57 25.42
N PHE A 104 8.86 9.55 26.31
CA PHE A 104 7.60 9.82 26.99
C PHE A 104 6.89 11.03 26.36
N ALA A 105 5.60 10.87 26.05
CA ALA A 105 4.69 11.95 25.65
C ALA A 105 5.21 12.87 24.51
N SER A 106 5.94 12.29 23.54
CA SER A 106 6.50 13.06 22.43
C SER A 106 5.43 13.84 21.66
N LEU A 107 5.80 15.03 21.18
CA LEU A 107 4.95 15.84 20.29
C LEU A 107 4.52 15.07 19.04
N ASP A 108 5.33 14.10 18.60
CA ASP A 108 5.05 13.27 17.43
C ASP A 108 4.13 12.08 17.72
N GLN A 109 4.03 11.65 18.99
CA GLN A 109 3.22 10.50 19.39
C GLN A 109 1.77 10.90 19.66
N THR A 110 1.56 11.92 20.51
CA THR A 110 0.22 12.34 20.90
C THR A 110 -0.40 13.20 19.81
N LYS A 111 -1.48 12.71 19.20
CA LYS A 111 -2.25 13.42 18.18
C LYS A 111 -3.73 13.35 18.56
N ASN A 112 -4.33 14.50 18.86
CA ASN A 112 -5.71 14.63 19.31
C ASN A 112 -6.60 15.39 18.33
N GLU A 113 -6.04 15.77 17.19
CA GLU A 113 -6.76 16.11 15.97
C GLU A 113 -6.15 15.34 14.81
N ILE A 114 -6.94 14.52 14.14
CA ILE A 114 -6.56 13.82 12.92
C ILE A 114 -7.40 14.37 11.78
N ILE A 115 -6.74 14.77 10.69
CA ILE A 115 -7.36 15.19 9.45
C ILE A 115 -6.94 14.22 8.36
N VAL A 116 -7.90 13.55 7.74
CA VAL A 116 -7.68 12.63 6.63
C VAL A 116 -8.25 13.25 5.37
N THR A 117 -7.38 13.54 4.40
CA THR A 117 -7.77 14.05 3.08
C THR A 117 -8.02 12.87 2.14
N CYS A 118 -9.24 12.74 1.62
CA CYS A 118 -9.63 11.81 0.58
C CYS A 118 -9.91 12.53 -0.74
N HIS A 119 -10.02 11.77 -1.83
CA HIS A 119 -10.21 12.28 -3.19
C HIS A 119 -11.37 11.52 -3.85
N PRO A 120 -12.63 11.90 -3.57
CA PRO A 120 -13.78 11.23 -4.12
C PRO A 120 -13.79 11.26 -5.64
N ARG A 121 -14.15 10.11 -6.22
CA ARG A 121 -14.17 9.92 -7.67
C ARG A 121 -15.55 9.51 -8.11
N SER A 122 -16.00 10.08 -9.23
CA SER A 122 -17.24 9.70 -9.88
C SER A 122 -16.97 9.04 -11.23
N VAL A 123 -17.76 8.03 -11.57
CA VAL A 123 -17.74 7.40 -12.89
C VAL A 123 -18.90 7.99 -13.71
N GLY A 124 -18.59 8.62 -14.84
CA GLY A 124 -19.59 9.20 -15.73
C GLY A 124 -20.64 8.18 -16.16
N ALA A 125 -21.90 8.59 -16.31
CA ALA A 125 -23.01 7.66 -16.60
C ALA A 125 -22.94 7.04 -18.00
N ALA A 126 -22.54 7.83 -19.00
CA ALA A 126 -22.45 7.41 -20.40
C ALA A 126 -20.98 7.35 -20.87
N PRO A 127 -20.67 6.51 -21.87
CA PRO A 127 -19.39 6.55 -22.56
C PRO A 127 -19.16 7.91 -23.21
N THR A 128 -17.94 8.41 -23.10
CA THR A 128 -17.43 9.65 -23.69
C THR A 128 -16.15 9.35 -24.45
N THR A 129 -15.78 10.20 -25.40
CA THR A 129 -14.48 10.12 -26.07
C THR A 129 -13.37 10.37 -25.03
N LEU A 130 -12.49 9.38 -24.86
CA LEU A 130 -11.31 9.47 -23.99
C LEU A 130 -10.06 9.82 -24.78
N TRP A 131 -10.00 9.42 -26.05
CA TRP A 131 -8.94 9.77 -26.98
C TRP A 131 -9.43 9.62 -28.42
N GLU A 132 -8.87 10.41 -29.32
CA GLU A 132 -9.14 10.33 -30.75
C GLU A 132 -7.86 10.57 -31.55
N LEU A 133 -7.72 9.84 -32.66
CA LEU A 133 -6.68 10.11 -33.65
C LEU A 133 -7.10 11.34 -34.47
N LYS A 134 -6.47 12.48 -34.20
CA LYS A 134 -6.69 13.74 -34.93
C LYS A 134 -5.48 14.08 -35.80
N ASP A 135 -5.75 14.37 -37.08
CA ASP A 135 -4.78 14.92 -38.05
C ASP A 135 -3.48 14.12 -38.23
N ALA A 136 -3.48 12.84 -37.83
CA ALA A 136 -2.35 11.93 -37.90
C ALA A 136 -2.81 10.58 -38.46
N VAL A 137 -1.87 9.84 -39.07
CA VAL A 137 -2.15 8.52 -39.63
C VAL A 137 -1.30 7.45 -38.98
N ILE A 138 -1.90 6.29 -38.72
CA ILE A 138 -1.18 5.10 -38.23
C ILE A 138 -1.01 4.15 -39.40
N ARG A 139 0.24 3.91 -39.76
CA ARG A 139 0.65 3.00 -40.83
C ARG A 139 1.08 1.66 -40.27
N VAL A 140 0.51 0.58 -40.78
CA VAL A 140 0.84 -0.80 -40.40
C VAL A 140 1.17 -1.57 -41.67
N ALA A 141 2.43 -1.99 -41.82
CA ALA A 141 2.87 -2.72 -43.00
C ALA A 141 2.18 -4.10 -43.08
N PRO A 142 2.16 -4.71 -44.29
CA PRO A 142 1.57 -6.03 -44.48
C PRO A 142 2.19 -7.08 -43.56
N GLY A 143 1.36 -7.86 -42.86
CA GLY A 143 1.78 -8.90 -41.92
C GLY A 143 2.37 -8.38 -40.60
N GLU A 144 2.39 -7.07 -40.37
CA GLU A 144 2.94 -6.47 -39.16
C GLU A 144 1.89 -6.17 -38.08
N ARG A 145 2.39 -6.03 -36.85
CA ARG A 145 1.67 -5.46 -35.72
C ARG A 145 2.32 -4.14 -35.30
N ARG A 146 1.50 -3.16 -34.95
CA ARG A 146 1.96 -1.88 -34.41
C ARG A 146 1.25 -1.57 -33.11
N GLU A 147 2.04 -1.25 -32.09
CA GLU A 147 1.54 -0.88 -30.77
C GLU A 147 1.64 0.63 -30.57
N VAL A 148 0.56 1.24 -30.10
CA VAL A 148 0.49 2.68 -29.83
C VAL A 148 -0.11 2.89 -28.46
N TYR A 149 0.63 3.54 -27.57
CA TYR A 149 0.10 3.94 -26.26
C TYR A 149 -0.59 5.30 -26.36
N VAL A 150 -1.87 5.35 -25.97
CA VAL A 150 -2.69 6.56 -25.97
C VAL A 150 -3.09 6.93 -24.55
N LYS A 151 -3.16 8.24 -24.27
CA LYS A 151 -3.50 8.79 -22.95
C LYS A 151 -4.92 9.32 -22.97
N TYR A 152 -5.69 9.03 -21.91
CA TYR A 152 -7.05 9.53 -21.79
C TYR A 152 -7.06 11.00 -21.39
N LYS A 153 -7.88 11.79 -22.10
CA LYS A 153 -8.06 13.21 -21.86
C LYS A 153 -9.53 13.59 -22.04
N ASP A 154 -9.95 14.61 -21.31
CA ASP A 154 -11.24 15.25 -21.54
C ASP A 154 -11.17 16.30 -22.66
N GLU A 155 -12.31 16.91 -22.97
CA GLU A 155 -12.44 17.96 -23.99
C GLU A 155 -11.58 19.22 -23.70
N LYS A 156 -11.08 19.38 -22.47
CA LYS A 156 -10.21 20.49 -22.05
C LYS A 156 -8.74 20.08 -21.99
N ASP A 157 -8.39 18.94 -22.59
CA ASP A 157 -7.06 18.33 -22.54
C ASP A 157 -6.60 17.95 -21.12
N LYS A 158 -7.51 17.91 -20.14
CA LYS A 158 -7.22 17.44 -18.77
C LYS A 158 -7.18 15.92 -18.77
N ARG A 159 -6.14 15.37 -18.16
CA ARG A 159 -6.02 13.93 -17.94
C ARG A 159 -7.19 13.42 -17.10
N ILE A 160 -7.76 12.31 -17.53
CA ILE A 160 -8.85 11.61 -16.84
C ILE A 160 -8.56 10.11 -16.76
N GLY A 161 -9.24 9.42 -15.85
CA GLY A 161 -9.29 7.97 -15.88
C GLY A 161 -10.38 7.46 -16.82
N GLY A 162 -10.27 6.20 -17.23
CA GLY A 162 -11.26 5.54 -18.09
C GLY A 162 -11.72 4.21 -17.49
N LYS A 163 -13.02 3.95 -17.58
CA LYS A 163 -13.65 2.67 -17.25
C LYS A 163 -14.44 2.16 -18.45
N ASP A 164 -14.56 0.84 -18.60
CA ASP A 164 -15.32 0.19 -19.67
C ASP A 164 -14.88 0.70 -21.06
N VAL A 165 -13.57 0.65 -21.32
CA VAL A 165 -12.96 1.30 -22.49
C VAL A 165 -13.07 0.42 -23.73
N THR A 166 -13.54 1.00 -24.82
CA THR A 166 -13.70 0.38 -26.14
C THR A 166 -13.07 1.24 -27.23
N VAL A 167 -12.78 0.62 -28.36
CA VAL A 167 -12.39 1.31 -29.60
C VAL A 167 -13.57 1.28 -30.55
N GLU A 168 -13.89 2.45 -31.11
CA GLU A 168 -14.97 2.67 -32.06
C GLU A 168 -14.49 3.58 -33.20
N ASP A 169 -15.33 3.70 -34.24
CA ASP A 169 -15.15 4.68 -35.31
C ASP A 169 -13.75 4.61 -35.96
N VAL A 170 -13.30 3.38 -36.26
CA VAL A 170 -12.03 3.12 -36.95
C VAL A 170 -12.23 3.23 -38.45
N GLU A 171 -11.61 4.25 -39.06
CA GLU A 171 -11.66 4.48 -40.51
C GLU A 171 -10.28 4.32 -41.15
N TYR A 172 -10.29 3.76 -42.36
CA TYR A 172 -9.09 3.43 -43.11
C TYR A 172 -9.06 4.21 -44.41
N PHE A 173 -7.94 4.89 -44.67
CA PHE A 173 -7.64 5.43 -45.99
C PHE A 173 -7.41 4.29 -47.00
N GLN A 174 -6.70 3.26 -46.54
CA GLN A 174 -6.26 2.14 -47.35
C GLN A 174 -6.10 0.90 -46.48
N GLY A 175 -6.46 -0.25 -47.03
CA GLY A 175 -6.35 -1.54 -46.33
C GLY A 175 -7.30 -1.67 -45.15
N SER A 176 -7.01 -2.62 -44.28
CA SER A 176 -7.75 -2.87 -43.05
C SER A 176 -6.84 -3.56 -42.04
N CYS A 177 -7.02 -3.29 -40.75
CA CYS A 177 -6.34 -4.01 -39.68
C CYS A 177 -7.31 -4.27 -38.52
N THR A 178 -7.07 -5.27 -37.70
CA THR A 178 -7.81 -5.41 -36.43
C THR A 178 -7.19 -4.51 -35.38
N VAL A 179 -8.03 -3.90 -34.54
CA VAL A 179 -7.58 -3.04 -33.44
C VAL A 179 -7.98 -3.69 -32.12
N GLU A 180 -7.00 -4.06 -31.33
CA GLU A 180 -7.20 -4.56 -29.97
C GLU A 180 -6.88 -3.44 -28.97
N VAL A 181 -7.67 -3.36 -27.91
CA VAL A 181 -7.50 -2.38 -26.84
C VAL A 181 -7.19 -3.08 -25.53
N GLU A 182 -6.01 -2.78 -24.97
CA GLU A 182 -5.66 -3.12 -23.60
C GLU A 182 -5.82 -1.86 -22.75
N ALA A 183 -6.99 -1.76 -22.10
CA ALA A 183 -7.34 -0.63 -21.26
C ALA A 183 -6.50 -0.59 -19.98
N LYS A 184 -5.98 0.58 -19.63
CA LYS A 184 -5.30 0.88 -18.36
C LYS A 184 -6.03 2.03 -17.68
N ALA A 185 -5.71 2.31 -16.41
CA ALA A 185 -6.43 3.34 -15.63
C ALA A 185 -6.47 4.73 -16.31
N ASN A 186 -5.37 5.15 -16.96
CA ASN A 186 -5.17 6.51 -17.50
C ASN A 186 -4.92 6.56 -19.01
N GLY A 187 -5.04 5.43 -19.70
CA GLY A 187 -4.68 5.31 -21.11
C GLY A 187 -4.91 3.90 -21.62
N ALA A 188 -4.69 3.66 -22.90
CA ALA A 188 -4.79 2.33 -23.50
C ALA A 188 -3.56 2.02 -24.34
N ASN A 189 -3.16 0.75 -24.33
CA ASN A 189 -2.31 0.21 -25.39
C ASN A 189 -3.24 -0.22 -26.54
N LEU A 190 -3.09 0.40 -27.71
CA LEU A 190 -3.76 0.01 -28.93
C LEU A 190 -2.84 -0.88 -29.76
N VAL A 191 -3.29 -2.07 -30.12
CA VAL A 191 -2.54 -3.01 -30.97
C VAL A 191 -3.25 -3.12 -32.30
N PHE A 192 -2.63 -2.58 -33.35
CA PHE A 192 -3.12 -2.67 -34.72
C PHE A 192 -2.44 -3.85 -35.40
N LYS A 193 -3.21 -4.83 -35.91
CA LYS A 193 -2.69 -6.02 -36.59
C LYS A 193 -3.16 -6.05 -38.03
N ASN A 194 -2.22 -5.92 -38.97
CA ASN A 194 -2.53 -6.03 -40.39
C ASN A 194 -2.28 -7.46 -40.87
N GLU A 195 -3.34 -8.23 -41.05
CA GLU A 195 -3.27 -9.62 -41.54
C GLU A 195 -3.09 -9.71 -43.06
N SER A 196 -3.13 -8.59 -43.79
CA SER A 196 -2.88 -8.59 -45.23
C SER A 196 -1.40 -8.88 -45.51
N GLU A 197 -1.13 -9.77 -46.47
CA GLU A 197 0.24 -10.04 -46.93
C GLU A 197 0.75 -9.03 -47.98
N ARG A 198 -0.14 -8.17 -48.50
CA ARG A 198 0.16 -7.35 -49.69
C ARG A 198 -0.17 -5.87 -49.55
N THR A 199 -1.09 -5.51 -48.66
CA THR A 199 -1.63 -4.15 -48.58
C THR A 199 -1.31 -3.55 -47.22
N GLU A 200 -0.67 -2.39 -47.21
CA GLU A 200 -0.49 -1.58 -46.01
C GLU A 200 -1.88 -1.12 -45.50
N ALA A 201 -2.08 -1.17 -44.18
CA ALA A 201 -3.23 -0.58 -43.53
C ALA A 201 -2.87 0.84 -43.04
N ILE A 202 -3.64 1.83 -43.47
CA ILE A 202 -3.49 3.23 -43.10
C ILE A 202 -4.76 3.66 -42.37
N VAL A 203 -4.66 3.80 -41.05
CA VAL A 203 -5.75 4.24 -40.18
C VAL A 203 -5.74 5.77 -40.12
N GLU A 204 -6.85 6.39 -40.49
CA GLU A 204 -7.04 7.85 -40.46
C GLU A 204 -7.86 8.31 -39.26
N GLN A 205 -8.80 7.48 -38.81
CA GLN A 205 -9.61 7.77 -37.65
C GLN A 205 -9.64 6.55 -36.73
N CYS A 206 -9.57 6.81 -35.42
CA CYS A 206 -9.74 5.81 -34.39
C CYS A 206 -10.15 6.55 -33.12
N VAL A 207 -11.27 6.16 -32.53
CA VAL A 207 -11.82 6.80 -31.34
C VAL A 207 -11.83 5.79 -30.20
N VAL A 208 -11.20 6.15 -29.08
CA VAL A 208 -11.28 5.38 -27.84
C VAL A 208 -12.39 6.01 -27.00
N LYS A 209 -13.45 5.24 -26.74
CA LYS A 209 -14.57 5.64 -25.87
C LYS A 209 -14.53 4.88 -24.56
N GLY A 210 -15.12 5.47 -23.54
CA GLY A 210 -15.28 4.83 -22.24
C GLY A 210 -15.93 5.78 -21.24
N ARG A 211 -16.27 5.27 -20.07
CA ARG A 211 -16.85 6.08 -18.99
C ARG A 211 -15.73 6.85 -18.30
N LYS A 212 -15.77 8.18 -18.37
CA LYS A 212 -14.78 9.04 -17.71
C LYS A 212 -14.81 8.84 -16.19
N ILE A 213 -13.64 8.82 -15.57
CA ILE A 213 -13.48 8.92 -14.12
C ILE A 213 -13.07 10.35 -13.80
N VAL A 214 -13.88 11.03 -13.00
CA VAL A 214 -13.66 12.43 -12.59
C VAL A 214 -13.31 12.46 -11.11
N ASP A 215 -12.21 13.12 -10.80
CA ASP A 215 -11.84 13.49 -9.44
C ASP A 215 -12.64 14.74 -9.04
N GLU A 216 -13.48 14.63 -8.02
CA GLU A 216 -14.33 15.69 -7.49
C GLU A 216 -13.54 16.69 -6.60
N GLY A 217 -12.25 16.41 -6.38
CA GLY A 217 -11.34 17.23 -5.59
C GLY A 217 -11.12 16.68 -4.18
N GLN A 218 -10.32 17.41 -3.41
CA GLN A 218 -9.95 17.03 -2.06
C GLN A 218 -11.11 17.28 -1.08
N MET A 219 -11.37 16.29 -0.22
CA MET A 219 -12.26 16.40 0.92
C MET A 219 -11.53 15.99 2.20
N ASP A 220 -11.79 16.70 3.29
CA ASP A 220 -11.16 16.42 4.59
C ASP A 220 -12.18 15.83 5.58
N ALA A 221 -11.90 14.63 6.07
CA ALA A 221 -12.54 14.08 7.26
C ALA A 221 -11.74 14.44 8.51
N ARG A 222 -12.41 14.87 9.59
CA ARG A 222 -11.74 15.37 10.80
C ARG A 222 -12.24 14.66 12.04
N SER A 223 -11.31 14.17 12.85
CA SER A 223 -11.59 13.60 14.17
C SER A 223 -10.85 14.37 15.26
N ILE A 224 -11.59 14.89 16.24
CA ILE A 224 -11.08 15.73 17.33
C ILE A 224 -11.41 15.07 18.68
N ASP A 225 -10.48 15.11 19.64
CA ASP A 225 -10.76 14.81 21.04
C ASP A 225 -10.59 16.07 21.91
N GLN A 226 -11.71 16.74 22.20
CA GLN A 226 -11.71 18.01 22.91
C GLN A 226 -11.13 17.87 24.33
N THR A 227 -11.38 16.74 24.99
CA THR A 227 -10.87 16.45 26.33
C THR A 227 -9.34 16.37 26.33
N SER A 228 -8.74 15.57 25.44
CA SER A 228 -7.28 15.53 25.27
C SER A 228 -6.70 16.90 24.92
N ILE A 229 -7.38 17.70 24.08
CA ILE A 229 -6.91 19.06 23.77
C ILE A 229 -6.88 19.95 25.00
N THR A 230 -7.90 19.88 25.86
CA THR A 230 -7.95 20.63 27.12
C THR A 230 -6.81 20.23 28.07
N TYR A 231 -6.46 18.94 28.15
CA TYR A 231 -5.39 18.45 29.04
C TYR A 231 -3.98 18.62 28.48
N PHE A 232 -3.78 18.42 27.18
CA PHE A 232 -2.45 18.25 26.56
C PHE A 232 -2.14 19.25 25.44
N GLY A 233 -3.06 20.17 25.14
CA GLY A 233 -2.97 21.11 24.03
C GLY A 233 -3.31 20.47 22.69
N ARG A 234 -3.58 21.29 21.67
CA ARG A 234 -3.92 20.81 20.32
C ARG A 234 -2.68 20.29 19.58
N ARG A 235 -2.76 19.06 19.08
CA ARG A 235 -1.73 18.39 18.28
C ARG A 235 -2.36 17.72 17.06
N THR A 236 -2.08 18.28 15.89
CA THR A 236 -2.70 17.89 14.63
C THR A 236 -1.82 16.91 13.84
N MET A 237 -2.44 15.92 13.22
CA MET A 237 -1.85 15.06 12.19
C MET A 237 -2.68 15.13 10.93
N ASN A 238 -2.02 15.43 9.80
CA ASN A 238 -2.66 15.42 8.49
C ASN A 238 -2.22 14.17 7.74
N ILE A 239 -3.18 13.44 7.18
CA ILE A 239 -2.95 12.21 6.41
C ILE A 239 -3.61 12.41 5.05
N ASN A 240 -2.83 12.41 3.97
CA ASN A 240 -3.37 12.49 2.62
C ASN A 240 -3.43 11.10 2.01
N LEU A 241 -4.64 10.61 1.72
CA LEU A 241 -4.91 9.27 1.20
C LEU A 241 -5.59 9.38 -0.16
N PRO A 242 -4.82 9.53 -1.25
CA PRO A 242 -5.39 9.80 -2.57
C PRO A 242 -6.11 8.60 -3.19
N SER A 243 -5.89 7.37 -2.72
CA SER A 243 -6.70 6.21 -3.14
C SER A 243 -8.06 6.09 -2.46
N ILE A 244 -8.31 6.81 -1.36
CA ILE A 244 -9.61 6.78 -0.67
C ILE A 244 -10.56 7.70 -1.42
N ASP A 245 -11.65 7.15 -1.91
CA ASP A 245 -12.69 7.86 -2.67
C ASP A 245 -13.99 8.08 -1.86
N ASP A 246 -14.05 7.58 -0.62
CA ASP A 246 -15.20 7.70 0.26
C ASP A 246 -14.86 8.50 1.53
N LEU A 247 -15.70 9.49 1.85
CA LEU A 247 -15.57 10.33 3.04
C LEU A 247 -15.81 9.52 4.32
N ASP A 248 -16.71 8.53 4.29
CA ASP A 248 -17.01 7.71 5.47
C ASP A 248 -15.80 6.83 5.85
N GLN A 249 -15.12 6.26 4.86
CA GLN A 249 -13.85 5.55 5.07
C GLN A 249 -12.76 6.47 5.61
N ALA A 250 -12.64 7.69 5.07
CA ALA A 250 -11.68 8.68 5.58
C ALA A 250 -11.96 9.05 7.04
N GLN A 251 -13.23 9.21 7.41
CA GLN A 251 -13.63 9.49 8.79
C GLN A 251 -13.33 8.30 9.72
N TYR A 252 -13.54 7.07 9.26
CA TYR A 252 -13.18 5.88 10.02
C TYR A 252 -11.68 5.83 10.35
N ILE A 253 -10.82 6.11 9.36
CA ILE A 253 -9.37 6.18 9.55
C ILE A 253 -9.00 7.30 10.53
N ALA A 254 -9.64 8.47 10.42
CA ALA A 254 -9.41 9.60 11.33
C ALA A 254 -9.75 9.22 12.79
N ASP A 255 -10.90 8.57 13.00
CA ASP A 255 -11.34 8.11 14.31
C ASP A 255 -10.41 7.03 14.88
N PHE A 256 -9.98 6.08 14.06
CA PHE A 256 -9.04 5.03 14.43
C PHE A 256 -7.70 5.61 14.92
N GLU A 257 -7.06 6.45 14.11
CA GLU A 257 -5.76 7.05 14.47
C GLU A 257 -5.88 7.98 15.68
N ARG A 258 -6.99 8.71 15.82
CA ARG A 258 -7.23 9.56 17.00
C ARG A 258 -7.33 8.70 18.25
N ASN A 259 -8.12 7.63 18.22
CA ASN A 259 -8.31 6.79 19.39
C ASN A 259 -6.99 6.15 19.85
N ARG A 260 -6.12 5.79 18.91
CA ARG A 260 -4.79 5.25 19.16
C ARG A 260 -3.80 6.28 19.73
N ARG A 261 -3.96 7.57 19.45
CA ARG A 261 -2.94 8.61 19.71
C ARG A 261 -3.38 9.74 20.64
N LYS A 262 -4.65 9.77 21.08
CA LYS A 262 -5.21 10.89 21.87
C LYS A 262 -4.57 11.05 23.25
N THR A 263 -4.05 9.98 23.84
CA THR A 263 -3.47 10.00 25.19
C THR A 263 -1.94 9.96 25.08
N PRO A 264 -1.19 10.78 25.84
CA PRO A 264 0.26 10.63 25.96
C PRO A 264 0.61 9.37 26.77
N PHE A 265 1.60 8.61 26.30
CA PHE A 265 2.12 7.43 26.99
C PHE A 265 3.65 7.32 26.79
N GLY A 266 4.28 6.45 27.58
CA GLY A 266 5.68 6.07 27.43
C GLY A 266 5.85 5.05 26.30
N LEU A 267 6.79 5.28 25.40
CA LEU A 267 7.01 4.42 24.25
C LEU A 267 8.46 3.95 24.18
N ALA A 268 8.68 2.64 24.25
CA ALA A 268 9.90 2.02 23.77
C ALA A 268 9.85 1.96 22.23
N GLN A 269 10.72 2.73 21.57
CA GLN A 269 10.82 2.75 20.11
C GLN A 269 11.73 1.66 19.57
N MET A 270 12.70 1.26 20.38
CA MET A 270 13.71 0.27 20.01
C MET A 270 14.27 -0.37 21.28
N ILE A 271 14.54 -1.66 21.23
CA ILE A 271 15.41 -2.36 22.19
C ILE A 271 16.58 -3.01 21.46
N THR A 272 17.70 -3.14 22.16
CA THR A 272 18.89 -3.81 21.65
C THR A 272 19.29 -4.96 22.56
N LEU A 273 19.52 -6.12 21.94
CA LEU A 273 20.05 -7.32 22.57
C LEU A 273 21.45 -7.62 22.05
N GLN A 274 22.27 -8.23 22.89
CA GLN A 274 23.61 -8.70 22.53
C GLN A 274 23.79 -10.15 22.95
N SER A 275 24.39 -10.95 22.08
CA SER A 275 24.86 -12.29 22.40
C SER A 275 26.20 -12.59 21.73
N HIS A 276 26.83 -13.69 22.16
CA HIS A 276 27.91 -14.28 21.39
C HIS A 276 27.30 -15.08 20.24
N ALA A 277 27.76 -14.89 19.01
CA ALA A 277 27.15 -15.53 17.84
C ALA A 277 27.40 -17.05 17.79
N GLU A 278 28.58 -17.50 18.26
CA GLU A 278 28.95 -18.93 18.27
C GLU A 278 28.49 -19.61 19.57
N ASP A 279 28.97 -19.11 20.71
CA ASP A 279 28.66 -19.65 22.05
C ASP A 279 27.25 -19.32 22.56
N GLY A 280 26.51 -18.47 21.85
CA GLY A 280 25.16 -18.04 22.22
C GLY A 280 25.12 -17.05 23.40
N GLY A 281 24.09 -17.17 24.22
CA GLY A 281 23.83 -16.30 25.35
C GLY A 281 22.40 -16.45 25.85
N ALA A 282 22.06 -15.79 26.97
CA ALA A 282 20.76 -15.91 27.62
C ALA A 282 19.57 -15.57 26.69
N ARG A 283 19.78 -14.68 25.71
CA ARG A 283 18.76 -14.21 24.76
C ARG A 283 19.04 -14.59 23.31
N HIS A 284 19.99 -15.48 23.07
CA HIS A 284 20.40 -15.86 21.71
C HIS A 284 19.26 -16.57 20.95
N ALA A 285 18.51 -17.43 21.64
CA ALA A 285 17.34 -18.08 21.05
C ALA A 285 16.26 -17.06 20.65
N ASP A 286 16.02 -16.03 21.48
CA ASP A 286 15.07 -14.96 21.17
C ASP A 286 15.56 -14.14 19.95
N GLN A 287 16.84 -13.80 19.87
CA GLN A 287 17.43 -13.11 18.72
C GLN A 287 17.28 -13.89 17.41
N LEU A 288 17.35 -15.23 17.47
CA LEU A 288 17.15 -16.10 16.30
C LEU A 288 15.67 -16.29 15.97
N GLY A 289 14.82 -16.51 16.98
CA GLY A 289 13.44 -16.93 16.80
C GLY A 289 12.44 -15.79 16.60
N LEU A 290 12.64 -14.66 17.27
CA LEU A 290 11.76 -13.50 17.13
C LEU A 290 12.13 -12.70 15.89
N THR A 291 11.10 -12.26 15.18
CA THR A 291 11.17 -11.49 13.93
C THR A 291 10.04 -10.45 13.86
N ILE A 292 10.00 -9.68 12.78
CA ILE A 292 8.91 -8.75 12.46
C ILE A 292 7.56 -9.47 12.61
N GLY A 293 6.70 -8.97 13.51
CA GLY A 293 5.37 -9.53 13.81
C GLY A 293 5.30 -10.30 15.12
N SER A 294 6.44 -10.51 15.76
CA SER A 294 6.45 -11.07 17.11
C SER A 294 5.91 -10.04 18.10
N LEU A 295 5.04 -10.48 19.00
CA LEU A 295 4.51 -9.71 20.11
C LEU A 295 5.40 -9.97 21.32
N ILE A 296 5.90 -8.92 21.96
CA ILE A 296 6.78 -9.01 23.11
C ILE A 296 6.23 -8.16 24.26
N GLU A 297 6.43 -8.64 25.48
CA GLU A 297 6.24 -7.85 26.70
C GLU A 297 7.57 -7.23 27.11
N LEU A 298 7.55 -5.96 27.48
CA LEU A 298 8.72 -5.22 27.87
C LEU A 298 8.47 -4.54 29.23
N GLN A 299 9.32 -4.89 30.19
CA GLN A 299 9.39 -4.27 31.50
C GLN A 299 10.79 -3.69 31.72
N GLU A 300 10.86 -2.42 32.14
CA GLU A 300 12.11 -1.73 32.44
C GLU A 300 11.99 -0.87 33.69
N THR A 301 12.86 -1.13 34.67
CA THR A 301 12.74 -0.56 36.00
C THR A 301 13.12 0.93 36.09
N GLN A 302 14.10 1.42 35.32
CA GLN A 302 14.58 2.81 35.45
C GLN A 302 13.56 3.85 34.97
N THR A 303 12.82 3.52 33.92
CA THR A 303 11.79 4.37 33.33
C THR A 303 10.39 4.08 33.86
N ASP A 304 10.26 3.07 34.75
CA ASP A 304 8.98 2.53 35.23
C ASP A 304 8.07 2.18 34.04
N HIS A 305 8.66 1.55 33.03
CA HIS A 305 7.97 1.25 31.79
C HIS A 305 7.52 -0.21 31.77
N ASP A 306 6.24 -0.40 31.48
CA ASP A 306 5.61 -1.70 31.26
C ASP A 306 4.71 -1.56 30.02
N GLY A 307 4.84 -2.46 29.06
CA GLY A 307 4.00 -2.44 27.87
C GLY A 307 4.24 -3.59 26.90
N THR A 308 3.26 -3.82 26.04
CA THR A 308 3.30 -4.85 25.00
C THR A 308 3.55 -4.23 23.62
N TYR A 309 4.45 -4.85 22.86
CA TYR A 309 4.98 -4.30 21.61
C TYR A 309 5.02 -5.34 20.51
N ILE A 310 4.78 -4.90 19.27
CA ILE A 310 5.06 -5.70 18.08
C ILE A 310 6.38 -5.24 17.48
N ILE A 311 7.24 -6.20 17.11
CA ILE A 311 8.44 -5.93 16.32
C ILE A 311 8.00 -5.55 14.90
N ILE A 312 8.30 -4.33 14.48
CA ILE A 312 7.95 -3.80 13.15
C ILE A 312 9.16 -3.59 12.24
N GLY A 313 10.34 -3.88 12.75
CA GLY A 313 11.59 -3.84 12.02
C GLY A 313 12.69 -4.45 12.86
N GLU A 314 13.75 -4.91 12.21
CA GLU A 314 14.91 -5.48 12.87
C GLU A 314 16.19 -5.09 12.12
N ALA A 315 17.27 -4.96 12.87
CA ALA A 315 18.61 -4.75 12.33
C ALA A 315 19.59 -5.67 13.07
N HIS A 316 20.44 -6.35 12.32
CA HIS A 316 21.44 -7.27 12.85
C HIS A 316 22.84 -6.79 12.49
N GLU A 317 23.74 -6.79 13.47
CA GLU A 317 25.14 -6.45 13.28
C GLU A 317 26.02 -7.57 13.83
N LEU A 318 26.96 -8.05 13.01
CA LEU A 318 27.99 -8.98 13.40
C LEU A 318 29.34 -8.26 13.48
N ALA A 319 29.90 -8.18 14.69
CA ALA A 319 31.16 -7.53 14.97
C ALA A 319 32.21 -8.52 15.49
N ARG A 320 33.45 -8.03 15.63
CA ARG A 320 34.58 -8.79 16.21
C ARG A 320 34.83 -10.14 15.54
N GLY A 321 34.87 -10.13 14.21
CA GLY A 321 35.07 -11.35 13.42
C GLY A 321 33.87 -12.30 13.46
N GLY A 322 32.66 -11.76 13.64
CA GLY A 322 31.43 -12.54 13.66
C GLY A 322 31.04 -13.10 15.02
N LYS A 323 31.84 -12.86 16.07
CA LYS A 323 31.59 -13.41 17.41
C LYS A 323 30.61 -12.61 18.24
N HIS A 324 30.44 -11.34 17.96
CA HIS A 324 29.51 -10.49 18.70
C HIS A 324 28.32 -10.16 17.81
N TRP A 325 27.13 -10.58 18.24
CA TRP A 325 25.89 -10.36 17.51
C TRP A 325 24.99 -9.39 18.27
N THR A 326 24.77 -8.23 17.66
CA THR A 326 23.84 -7.22 18.14
C THR A 326 22.58 -7.29 17.32
N THR A 327 21.42 -7.27 17.98
CA THR A 327 20.11 -7.19 17.33
C THR A 327 19.34 -6.03 17.90
N SER A 328 18.88 -5.14 17.04
CA SER A 328 18.03 -4.01 17.40
C SER A 328 16.65 -4.24 16.79
N TRP A 329 15.62 -4.30 17.65
CA TRP A 329 14.23 -4.42 17.24
C TRP A 329 13.54 -3.07 17.35
N TYR A 330 12.86 -2.67 16.28
CA TYR A 330 12.03 -1.47 16.24
C TYR A 330 10.61 -1.83 16.61
N LEU A 331 10.03 -1.08 17.52
CA LEU A 331 8.81 -1.47 18.21
C LEU A 331 7.65 -0.55 17.88
N GLU A 332 6.46 -1.14 17.76
CA GLU A 332 5.18 -0.44 17.72
C GLU A 332 4.34 -0.91 18.90
N PRO A 333 3.74 0.01 19.67
CA PRO A 333 2.95 -0.39 20.83
C PRO A 333 1.70 -1.14 20.33
N GLN A 334 1.37 -2.23 21.01
CA GLN A 334 0.09 -2.87 20.80
C GLN A 334 -1.02 -1.95 21.30
N VAL A 335 -2.12 -1.85 20.55
CA VAL A 335 -3.25 -1.02 20.97
C VAL A 335 -4.01 -1.76 22.07
N GLU A 336 -4.00 -1.23 23.30
CA GLU A 336 -4.69 -1.84 24.45
C GLU A 336 -6.22 -1.81 24.31
N THR A 337 -6.77 -0.70 23.81
CA THR A 337 -8.21 -0.58 23.53
C THR A 337 -8.52 -1.04 22.12
N LEU A 338 -8.80 -2.33 22.01
CA LEU A 338 -9.22 -2.95 20.76
C LEU A 338 -10.70 -2.63 20.51
N PRO A 339 -11.10 -2.24 19.29
CA PRO A 339 -12.50 -2.17 18.96
C PRO A 339 -13.13 -3.56 19.08
N TRP A 340 -14.43 -3.60 19.36
CA TRP A 340 -15.14 -4.86 19.60
C TRP A 340 -15.09 -5.77 18.39
N LYS A 341 -14.91 -7.08 18.62
CA LYS A 341 -14.76 -8.11 17.58
C LYS A 341 -15.76 -9.24 17.83
N LEU A 342 -16.71 -9.41 16.90
CA LEU A 342 -17.70 -10.48 16.96
C LEU A 342 -16.99 -11.85 16.96
N GLY A 343 -17.44 -12.78 17.81
CA GLY A 343 -16.90 -14.15 17.87
C GLY A 343 -15.66 -14.34 18.75
N HIS A 344 -15.13 -13.29 19.38
CA HIS A 344 -14.01 -13.41 20.31
C HIS A 344 -14.51 -13.51 21.76
N ALA A 345 -14.15 -14.58 22.50
CA ALA A 345 -14.71 -14.83 23.84
C ALA A 345 -14.52 -13.67 24.84
N THR A 346 -13.43 -12.93 24.72
CA THR A 346 -13.10 -11.76 25.57
C THR A 346 -13.49 -10.41 24.97
N ARG A 347 -13.88 -10.35 23.69
CA ARG A 347 -14.21 -9.09 22.98
C ARG A 347 -15.62 -9.08 22.38
N SER A 348 -16.49 -9.98 22.85
CA SER A 348 -17.85 -10.21 22.33
C SER A 348 -18.97 -9.65 23.23
N GLN A 349 -18.65 -9.05 24.38
CA GLN A 349 -19.65 -8.43 25.24
C GLN A 349 -19.93 -6.99 24.80
N LEU A 350 -21.18 -6.72 24.37
CA LEU A 350 -21.68 -5.39 24.04
C LEU A 350 -22.01 -4.65 25.34
N GLU A 351 -21.28 -3.58 25.65
CA GLU A 351 -21.62 -2.66 26.74
C GLU A 351 -22.01 -1.27 26.20
N ARG A 352 -22.48 -0.38 27.08
CA ARG A 352 -23.05 0.95 26.75
C ARG A 352 -22.07 1.94 26.08
N GLY A 353 -20.83 1.55 25.80
CA GLY A 353 -19.80 2.39 25.15
C GLY A 353 -19.12 1.75 23.94
N THR A 354 -19.59 0.60 23.48
CA THR A 354 -18.88 -0.19 22.46
C THR A 354 -19.10 0.35 21.04
N ARG A 355 -18.01 0.63 20.30
CA ARG A 355 -18.04 0.91 18.86
C ARG A 355 -17.62 -0.35 18.09
N LEU A 356 -18.39 -0.71 17.07
CA LEU A 356 -18.05 -1.77 16.11
C LEU A 356 -16.81 -1.35 15.30
N ALA A 357 -15.79 -2.20 15.25
CA ALA A 357 -14.90 -2.22 14.08
C ALA A 357 -15.54 -3.14 13.04
N TYR A 358 -15.66 -2.62 11.82
CA TYR A 358 -15.90 -3.43 10.64
C TYR A 358 -14.58 -3.62 9.89
#